data_AF-A0A0N5AUH7-F1
#
_entry.id   AF-A0A0N5AUH7-F1
#
_cell.length_a   1.000
_cell.length_b   1.000
_cell.length_c   1.000
_cell.angle_alpha   90.00
_cell.angle_beta   90.00
_cell.angle_gamma   90.00
#
_symmetry.space_group_name_H-M   'P 1'
#
loop_
_entity.id
_entity.type
_entity.pdbx_description
1 polymer ?
#
loop_
_entity_poly.entity_id
_entity_poly.type
_entity_poly.pdbx_seq_one_letter_code
_entity_poly.pdbx_strand_id
1 'polypeptide(L)'
;MLESTRQALLKYWEGGSVNSVVTLFCWVIMVDVWDDLRRRARTLENHIDTKLVALNKLASGKYDTSVSDKPTVNSKQSIFESLSSELEAMVARLTQINDQMSEHFERSQGAVNNGWVTNPALKHTLRRHREILRDYCTEFRRARDNIGNQIQRESLMSGGTSENSVLNNRLKSNDLYLKEQDHINSCDRLLDEQISIAMNTREHVNKQRLSLRDISKRMQALSSMGLHSVYLE
;
A
#
# COMPACT_ATOMS: atom_id res chain seq x y z
N MET A 1 31.13 12.16 30.49
CA MET A 1 29.82 11.85 31.10
C MET A 1 29.94 11.53 32.58
N LEU A 2 30.78 10.57 33.00
CA LEU A 2 31.08 10.32 34.43
C LEU A 2 31.57 11.57 35.19
N GLU A 3 32.32 12.46 34.54
CA GLU A 3 32.79 13.69 35.20
C GLU A 3 31.67 14.74 35.40
N SER A 4 30.67 14.78 34.51
CA SER A 4 29.50 15.67 34.67
C SER A 4 28.59 15.21 35.79
N THR A 5 28.38 13.90 35.93
CA THR A 5 27.61 13.34 37.04
C THR A 5 28.36 13.48 38.36
N ARG A 6 29.69 13.33 38.36
CA ARG A 6 30.55 13.59 39.52
C ARG A 6 30.51 15.05 39.99
N GLN A 7 30.53 16.01 39.06
CA GLN A 7 30.42 17.44 39.39
C GLN A 7 29.02 17.84 39.90
N ALA A 8 27.95 17.24 39.37
CA ALA A 8 26.59 17.45 39.86
C ALA A 8 26.38 16.85 41.28
N LEU A 9 26.96 15.69 41.55
CA LEU A 9 26.94 15.05 42.87
C LEU A 9 27.74 15.84 43.91
N LEU A 10 28.92 16.37 43.54
CA LEU A 10 29.74 17.19 44.44
C LEU A 10 29.04 18.49 44.85
N LYS A 11 28.24 19.09 43.96
CA LYS A 11 27.45 20.29 44.27
C LYS A 11 26.27 20.03 45.23
N TYR A 12 25.76 18.81 45.30
CA TYR A 12 24.64 18.42 46.18
C TYR A 12 25.10 17.82 47.52
N TRP A 13 26.38 17.45 47.62
CA TRP A 13 26.97 16.80 48.79
C TRP A 13 27.15 17.73 50.00
N GLU A 14 27.17 19.06 49.80
CA GLU A 14 27.36 20.03 50.89
C GLU A 14 26.17 20.18 51.86
N GLY A 15 25.03 19.48 51.66
CA GLY A 15 23.92 19.54 52.62
C GLY A 15 22.83 18.46 52.56
N GLY A 16 22.98 17.40 51.76
CA GLY A 16 21.93 16.41 51.53
C GLY A 16 22.05 15.12 52.36
N SER A 17 20.95 14.69 52.99
CA SER A 17 20.82 13.35 53.61
C SER A 17 21.18 12.24 52.61
N VAL A 18 21.83 11.16 53.08
CA VAL A 18 22.29 10.02 52.25
C VAL A 18 21.17 9.45 51.37
N ASN A 19 19.93 9.45 51.86
CA ASN A 19 18.74 9.04 51.11
C ASN A 19 18.47 9.91 49.86
N SER A 20 18.82 11.20 49.90
CA SER A 20 18.68 12.13 48.76
C SER A 20 19.74 11.87 47.68
N VAL A 21 20.94 11.43 48.07
CA VAL A 21 22.01 11.13 47.11
C VAL A 21 21.71 9.82 46.38
N VAL A 22 21.24 8.79 47.09
CA VAL A 22 20.86 7.50 46.50
C VAL A 22 19.69 7.66 45.51
N THR A 23 18.69 8.48 45.85
CA THR A 23 17.55 8.75 44.96
C THR A 23 17.94 9.56 43.73
N LEU A 24 18.82 10.57 43.85
CA LEU A 24 19.38 11.29 42.71
C LEU A 24 20.18 10.39 41.78
N PHE A 25 21.04 9.53 42.34
CA PHE A 25 21.84 8.59 41.55
C PHE A 25 20.95 7.57 40.82
N CYS A 26 19.93 7.04 41.50
CA CYS A 26 18.93 6.15 40.91
C CYS A 26 18.18 6.84 39.75
N TRP A 27 17.79 8.10 39.93
CA TRP A 27 17.12 8.90 38.91
C TRP A 27 18.01 9.14 37.68
N VAL A 28 19.27 9.52 37.87
CA VAL A 28 20.22 9.72 36.78
C VAL A 28 20.40 8.43 35.97
N ILE A 29 20.59 7.29 36.65
CA ILE A 29 20.70 5.99 35.98
C ILE A 29 19.43 5.66 35.18
N MET A 30 18.24 5.88 35.76
CA MET A 30 16.98 5.63 35.06
C MET A 30 16.82 6.50 33.80
N VAL A 31 17.20 7.77 33.86
CA VAL A 31 17.13 8.69 32.71
C VAL A 31 18.13 8.27 31.62
N ASP A 32 19.36 7.92 31.99
CA ASP A 32 20.39 7.51 31.04
C ASP A 32 20.01 6.22 30.31
N VAL A 33 19.49 5.22 31.03
CA VAL A 33 19.03 3.95 30.44
C VAL A 33 17.86 4.18 29.51
N TRP A 34 16.89 5.03 29.89
CA TRP A 34 15.77 5.40 29.04
C TRP A 34 16.22 6.08 27.75
N ASP A 35 17.11 7.06 27.85
CA ASP A 35 17.61 7.78 26.68
C ASP A 35 18.47 6.91 25.77
N ASP A 36 19.22 5.96 26.31
CA ASP A 36 19.94 4.95 25.54
C ASP A 36 18.99 4.02 24.75
N LEU A 37 17.95 3.49 25.40
CA LEU A 37 16.92 2.67 24.75
C LEU A 37 16.24 3.45 23.60
N ARG A 38 15.91 4.72 23.83
CA ARG A 38 15.32 5.61 22.82
C ARG A 38 16.25 5.89 21.64
N ARG A 39 17.55 6.03 21.88
CA ARG A 39 18.54 6.19 20.81
C ARG A 39 18.64 4.92 19.98
N ARG A 40 18.76 3.75 20.63
CA ARG A 40 18.80 2.45 19.94
C ARG A 40 17.54 2.19 19.11
N ALA A 41 16.36 2.50 19.64
CA ALA A 41 15.10 2.40 18.91
C ALA A 41 15.12 3.25 17.63
N ARG A 42 15.42 4.55 17.73
CA ARG A 42 15.49 5.46 16.56
C ARG A 42 16.47 5.01 15.49
N THR A 43 17.64 4.51 15.88
CA THR A 43 18.63 4.00 14.92
C THR A 43 18.09 2.79 14.16
N LEU A 44 17.43 1.85 14.84
CA LEU A 44 16.78 0.72 14.18
C LEU A 44 15.62 1.15 13.29
N GLU A 45 14.80 2.09 13.73
CA GLU A 45 13.69 2.64 12.93
C GLU A 45 14.22 3.22 11.60
N ASN A 46 15.30 4.00 11.62
CA ASN A 46 15.92 4.55 10.41
C ASN A 46 16.47 3.46 9.46
N HIS A 47 17.05 2.40 10.02
CA HIS A 47 17.54 1.27 9.24
C HIS A 47 16.38 0.50 8.59
N ILE A 48 15.29 0.27 9.34
CA ILE A 48 14.07 -0.37 8.84
C ILE A 48 13.47 0.45 7.71
N ASP A 49 13.37 1.78 7.85
CA ASP A 49 12.84 2.66 6.80
C ASP A 49 13.65 2.58 5.50
N THR A 50 14.98 2.69 5.60
CA THR A 50 15.89 2.58 4.43
C THR A 50 15.71 1.25 3.70
N LYS A 51 15.57 0.16 4.45
CA LYS A 51 15.44 -1.20 3.92
C LYS A 51 14.03 -1.45 3.35
N LEU A 52 12.98 -0.88 3.95
CA LEU A 52 11.63 -0.90 3.39
C LEU A 52 11.56 -0.13 2.07
N VAL A 53 12.25 1.00 1.93
CA VAL A 53 12.36 1.71 0.65
C VAL A 53 13.05 0.85 -0.40
N ALA A 54 14.13 0.16 -0.05
CA ALA A 54 14.81 -0.77 -0.97
C ALA A 54 13.88 -1.94 -1.39
N LEU A 55 13.12 -2.49 -0.43
CA LEU A 55 12.14 -3.54 -0.68
C LEU A 55 11.03 -3.06 -1.61
N ASN A 56 10.46 -1.87 -1.37
CA ASN A 56 9.43 -1.28 -2.23
C ASN A 56 9.93 -0.94 -3.65
N LYS A 57 11.21 -0.59 -3.81
CA LYS A 57 11.82 -0.43 -5.14
C LYS A 57 11.88 -1.75 -5.89
N LEU A 58 12.22 -2.85 -5.21
CA LEU A 58 12.16 -4.20 -5.77
C LEU A 58 10.73 -4.56 -6.20
N ALA A 59 9.74 -4.23 -5.36
CA ALA A 59 8.30 -4.43 -5.62
C ALA A 59 7.73 -3.61 -6.78
N SER A 60 8.36 -2.49 -7.12
CA SER A 60 7.88 -1.62 -8.20
C SER A 60 8.46 -2.02 -9.56
N GLY A 61 9.32 -3.03 -9.63
CA GLY A 61 10.06 -3.39 -10.85
C GLY A 61 11.04 -2.31 -11.33
N LYS A 62 11.23 -1.22 -10.57
CA LYS A 62 12.14 -0.10 -10.83
C LYS A 62 13.52 -0.33 -10.20
N TYR A 63 13.87 -1.59 -9.92
CA TYR A 63 15.19 -1.92 -9.41
C TYR A 63 16.18 -1.74 -10.56
N ASP A 64 16.81 -0.56 -10.60
CA ASP A 64 17.79 -0.16 -11.60
C ASP A 64 19.12 -0.87 -11.31
N THR A 65 19.24 -2.10 -11.80
CA THR A 65 20.55 -2.72 -11.99
C THR A 65 21.13 -2.15 -13.28
N SER A 66 22.07 -1.21 -13.15
CA SER A 66 22.84 -0.59 -14.25
C SER A 66 23.82 -1.57 -14.94
N VAL A 67 23.52 -2.87 -14.93
CA VAL A 67 24.34 -3.91 -15.56
C VAL A 67 23.43 -4.68 -16.49
N SER A 68 23.91 -4.76 -17.73
CA SER A 68 23.36 -5.33 -18.97
C SER A 68 22.71 -6.73 -18.94
N ASP A 69 22.16 -7.20 -17.82
CA ASP A 69 21.39 -8.45 -17.73
C ASP A 69 20.10 -8.21 -16.97
N LYS A 70 18.95 -8.54 -17.59
CA LYS A 70 17.69 -8.62 -16.86
C LYS A 70 17.89 -9.60 -15.70
N PRO A 71 17.73 -9.19 -14.43
CA PRO A 71 17.85 -10.12 -13.32
C PRO A 71 16.82 -11.23 -13.51
N THR A 72 17.31 -12.47 -13.60
CA THR A 72 16.46 -13.67 -13.67
C THR A 72 15.55 -13.69 -12.45
N VAL A 73 14.35 -14.28 -12.57
CA VAL A 73 13.35 -14.36 -11.48
C VAL A 73 14.01 -14.88 -10.19
N ASN A 74 14.91 -15.86 -10.31
CA ASN A 74 15.68 -16.42 -9.19
C ASN A 74 16.58 -15.40 -8.46
N SER A 75 17.21 -14.46 -9.18
CA SER A 75 18.07 -13.44 -8.58
C SER A 75 17.29 -12.37 -7.81
N LYS A 76 16.09 -11.99 -8.29
CA LYS A 76 15.21 -11.09 -7.55
C LYS A 76 14.68 -11.75 -6.29
N GLN A 77 14.35 -13.04 -6.38
CA GLN A 77 13.85 -13.83 -5.27
C GLN A 77 14.89 -13.96 -4.15
N SER A 78 16.16 -14.22 -4.46
CA SER A 78 17.22 -14.32 -3.43
C SER A 78 17.49 -12.98 -2.74
N ILE A 79 17.48 -11.86 -3.48
CA ILE A 79 17.60 -10.51 -2.91
C ILE A 79 16.41 -10.21 -2.00
N PHE A 80 15.20 -10.58 -2.44
CA PHE A 80 13.99 -10.41 -1.65
C PHE A 80 14.03 -11.21 -0.35
N GLU A 81 14.41 -12.49 -0.40
CA GLU A 81 14.51 -13.37 0.77
C GLU A 81 15.55 -12.83 1.76
N SER A 82 16.72 -12.39 1.27
CA SER A 82 17.76 -11.79 2.10
C SER A 82 17.29 -10.50 2.78
N LEU A 83 16.69 -9.58 2.03
CA LEU A 83 16.19 -8.31 2.56
C LEU A 83 15.03 -8.51 3.55
N SER A 84 14.17 -9.49 3.27
CA SER A 84 13.05 -9.86 4.14
C SER A 84 13.53 -10.44 5.46
N SER A 85 14.49 -11.38 5.43
CA SER A 85 15.07 -11.95 6.65
C SER A 85 15.78 -10.89 7.51
N GLU A 86 16.49 -9.95 6.88
CA GLU A 86 17.15 -8.85 7.59
C GLU A 86 16.12 -7.90 8.24
N LEU A 87 15.04 -7.57 7.53
CA LEU A 87 13.92 -6.76 8.05
C LEU A 87 13.22 -7.45 9.23
N GLU A 88 12.94 -8.75 9.14
CA GLU A 88 12.38 -9.53 10.24
C GLU A 88 13.27 -9.49 11.48
N ALA A 89 14.59 -9.65 11.30
CA ALA A 89 15.56 -9.56 12.40
C ALA A 89 15.67 -8.15 12.99
N MET A 90 15.51 -7.09 12.20
CA MET A 90 15.49 -5.71 12.69
C MET A 90 14.20 -5.39 13.45
N VAL A 91 13.05 -5.82 12.93
CA VAL A 91 11.75 -5.66 13.59
C VAL A 91 11.73 -6.42 14.92
N ALA A 92 12.23 -7.64 14.97
CA ALA A 92 12.35 -8.40 16.21
C ALA A 92 13.21 -7.70 17.27
N ARG A 93 14.35 -7.12 16.86
CA ARG A 93 15.21 -6.31 17.74
C ARG A 93 14.52 -5.03 18.22
N LEU A 94 13.76 -4.35 17.37
CA LEU A 94 13.00 -3.16 17.74
C LEU A 94 11.89 -3.50 18.74
N THR A 95 11.20 -4.63 18.55
CA THR A 95 10.24 -5.18 19.53
C THR A 95 10.90 -5.39 20.89
N GLN A 96 12.05 -6.06 20.92
CA GLN A 96 12.79 -6.28 22.17
C GLN A 96 13.17 -4.97 22.87
N ILE A 97 13.60 -3.95 22.13
CA ILE A 97 13.93 -2.64 22.71
C ILE A 97 12.68 -1.94 23.24
N ASN A 98 11.55 -2.05 22.55
CA ASN A 98 10.27 -1.50 23.02
C ASN A 98 9.76 -2.21 24.28
N ASP A 99 10.00 -3.52 24.39
CA ASP A 99 9.67 -4.29 25.60
C ASP A 99 10.59 -3.89 26.75
N GLN A 100 11.91 -3.76 26.52
CA GLN A 100 12.85 -3.22 27.51
C GLN A 100 12.48 -1.80 27.96
N MET A 101 12.01 -0.96 27.04
CA MET A 101 11.54 0.38 27.34
C MET A 101 10.25 0.36 28.19
N SER A 102 9.36 -0.60 27.94
CA SER A 102 8.14 -0.82 28.72
C SER A 102 8.46 -1.35 30.12
N GLU A 103 9.32 -2.35 30.22
CA GLU A 103 9.77 -2.93 31.49
C GLU A 103 10.52 -1.90 32.33
N HIS A 104 11.40 -1.10 31.71
CA HIS A 104 12.10 -0.01 32.39
C HIS A 104 11.10 1.04 32.90
N PHE A 105 10.08 1.37 32.10
CA PHE A 105 9.01 2.27 32.50
C PHE A 105 8.22 1.71 33.70
N GLU A 106 7.82 0.44 33.68
CA GLU A 106 7.10 -0.22 34.77
C GLU A 106 7.93 -0.36 36.05
N ARG A 107 9.20 -0.78 35.92
CA ARG A 107 10.12 -0.90 37.06
C ARG A 107 10.41 0.44 37.72
N SER A 108 10.47 1.51 36.93
CA SER A 108 10.61 2.87 37.46
C SER A 108 9.38 3.32 38.25
N GLN A 109 8.17 2.80 37.93
CA GLN A 109 6.95 3.11 38.67
C GLN A 109 6.99 2.59 40.11
N GLY A 110 7.58 1.41 40.31
CA GLY A 110 7.64 0.76 41.63
C GLY A 110 8.81 1.20 42.52
N ALA A 111 9.90 1.72 41.93
CA ALA A 111 11.15 1.97 42.65
C ALA A 111 11.28 3.39 43.23
N VAL A 112 10.57 4.39 42.68
CA VAL A 112 10.70 5.79 43.10
C VAL A 112 9.30 6.42 43.19
N ASN A 113 8.81 6.64 44.42
CA ASN A 113 7.56 7.37 44.70
C ASN A 113 7.58 8.85 44.24
N ASN A 114 8.66 9.31 43.58
CA ASN A 114 8.89 10.70 43.21
C ASN A 114 8.86 10.88 41.67
N GLY A 115 7.69 11.22 41.15
CA GLY A 115 7.48 12.22 40.08
C GLY A 115 8.01 11.96 38.65
N TRP A 116 9.03 11.15 38.41
CA TRP A 116 9.50 10.85 37.03
C TRP A 116 8.43 10.08 36.23
N VAL A 117 7.75 9.21 36.97
CA VAL A 117 6.77 8.21 36.58
C VAL A 117 5.44 8.80 36.09
N THR A 118 5.14 10.05 36.46
CA THR A 118 3.90 10.73 36.08
C THR A 118 4.03 11.54 34.79
N ASN A 119 5.23 11.67 34.22
CA ASN A 119 5.48 12.50 33.04
C ASN A 119 4.69 11.96 31.83
N PRO A 120 3.62 12.65 31.38
CA PRO A 120 2.81 12.21 30.25
C PRO A 120 3.66 12.04 28.99
N ALA A 121 4.74 12.82 28.84
CA ALA A 121 5.63 12.74 27.70
C ALA A 121 6.32 11.37 27.56
N LEU A 122 6.66 10.70 28.66
CA LEU A 122 7.28 9.36 28.62
C LEU A 122 6.28 8.31 28.15
N LYS A 123 5.05 8.34 28.69
CA LYS A 123 3.95 7.47 28.27
C LYS A 123 3.62 7.67 26.79
N HIS A 124 3.54 8.92 26.34
CA HIS A 124 3.33 9.26 24.94
C HIS A 124 4.48 8.77 24.05
N THR A 125 5.73 8.91 24.49
CA THR A 125 6.90 8.44 23.74
C THR A 125 6.88 6.92 23.58
N LEU A 126 6.62 6.17 24.65
CA LEU A 126 6.50 4.71 24.58
C LEU A 126 5.37 4.27 23.65
N ARG A 127 4.20 4.91 23.78
CA ARG A 127 3.05 4.66 22.91
C ARG A 127 3.42 4.91 21.44
N ARG A 128 4.12 6.01 21.16
CA ARG A 128 4.56 6.35 19.80
C ARG A 128 5.49 5.30 19.23
N HIS A 129 6.48 4.82 19.99
CA HIS A 129 7.38 3.75 19.53
C HIS A 129 6.62 2.44 19.23
N ARG A 130 5.57 2.11 20.00
CA ARG A 130 4.70 0.95 19.71
C ARG A 130 3.87 1.14 18.44
N GLU A 131 3.34 2.34 18.22
CA GLU A 131 2.61 2.68 16.99
C GLU A 131 3.52 2.59 15.77
N ILE A 132 4.73 3.20 15.83
CA ILE A 132 5.74 3.12 14.77
C ILE A 132 6.09 1.67 14.44
N LEU A 133 6.35 0.84 15.45
CA LEU A 133 6.65 -0.58 15.25
C LEU A 133 5.50 -1.31 14.55
N ARG A 134 4.25 -1.05 14.95
CA ARG A 134 3.08 -1.63 14.30
C ARG A 134 2.99 -1.22 12.84
N ASP A 135 3.19 0.06 12.56
CA ASP A 135 3.15 0.61 11.19
C ASP A 135 4.23 -0.07 10.32
N TYR A 136 5.46 -0.24 10.83
CA TYR A 136 6.51 -0.99 10.15
C TYR A 136 6.15 -2.45 9.91
N CYS A 137 5.55 -3.14 10.86
CA CYS A 137 5.07 -4.52 10.67
C CYS A 137 4.02 -4.62 9.57
N THR A 138 3.08 -3.67 9.52
CA THR A 138 2.03 -3.65 8.49
C THR A 138 2.59 -3.34 7.11
N GLU A 139 3.48 -2.35 7.00
CA GLU A 139 4.12 -1.98 5.74
C GLU A 139 5.05 -3.08 5.24
N PHE A 140 5.81 -3.72 6.13
CA PHE A 140 6.63 -4.88 5.78
C PHE A 140 5.79 -6.02 5.19
N ARG A 141 4.69 -6.39 5.86
CA ARG A 141 3.79 -7.45 5.37
C ARG A 141 3.22 -7.09 4.00
N ARG A 142 2.75 -5.85 3.84
CA ARG A 142 2.21 -5.35 2.57
C ARG A 142 3.24 -5.39 1.44
N ALA A 143 4.46 -4.94 1.71
CA ALA A 143 5.55 -4.96 0.73
C ALA A 143 5.93 -6.41 0.35
N ARG A 144 5.99 -7.30 1.34
CA ARG A 144 6.27 -8.73 1.15
C ARG A 144 5.24 -9.41 0.27
N ASP A 145 3.95 -9.19 0.54
CA ASP A 145 2.86 -9.77 -0.23
C ASP A 145 2.82 -9.21 -1.66
N ASN A 146 3.10 -7.90 -1.84
CA ASN A 146 3.18 -7.28 -3.15
C ASN A 146 4.30 -7.88 -4.02
N ILE A 147 5.50 -8.07 -3.47
CA ILE A 147 6.61 -8.69 -4.18
C ILE A 147 6.33 -10.16 -4.46
N GLY A 148 5.76 -10.90 -3.51
CA GLY A 148 5.36 -12.29 -3.71
C GLY A 148 4.41 -12.45 -4.90
N ASN A 149 3.38 -11.59 -4.98
CA ASN A 149 2.45 -11.56 -6.11
C ASN A 149 3.16 -11.19 -7.43
N GLN A 150 4.13 -10.28 -7.39
CA GLN A 150 4.91 -9.92 -8.58
C GLN A 150 5.80 -11.07 -9.05
N ILE A 151 6.53 -11.72 -8.16
CA ILE A 151 7.38 -12.89 -8.49
C ILE A 151 6.50 -14.01 -9.04
N GLN A 152 5.33 -14.27 -8.45
CA GLN A 152 4.39 -15.26 -8.95
C GLN A 152 3.90 -14.89 -10.36
N ARG A 153 3.52 -13.64 -10.60
CA ARG A 153 3.14 -13.16 -11.95
C ARG A 153 4.30 -13.30 -12.93
N GLU A 154 5.51 -12.91 -12.55
CA GLU A 154 6.71 -13.02 -13.39
C GLU A 154 7.06 -14.48 -13.67
N SER A 155 6.92 -15.39 -12.71
CA SER A 155 7.12 -16.84 -12.89
C SER A 155 6.10 -17.43 -13.88
N LEU A 156 4.81 -17.10 -13.74
CA LEU A 156 3.76 -17.52 -14.66
C LEU A 156 3.96 -16.97 -16.08
N MET A 157 4.44 -15.74 -16.23
CA MET A 157 4.76 -15.14 -17.53
C MET A 157 6.07 -15.69 -18.12
N SER A 158 7.08 -15.96 -17.29
CA SER A 158 8.37 -16.53 -17.69
C SER A 158 8.23 -17.94 -18.24
N GLY A 159 7.30 -18.74 -17.69
CA GLY A 159 6.98 -20.08 -18.16
C GLY A 159 6.49 -20.16 -19.61
N GLY A 160 6.05 -19.05 -20.22
CA GLY A 160 5.72 -18.97 -21.65
C GLY A 160 6.90 -18.65 -22.57
N THR A 161 8.07 -18.34 -22.02
CA THR A 161 9.19 -17.73 -22.78
C THR A 161 10.51 -18.51 -22.76
N SER A 162 10.69 -19.50 -21.89
CA SER A 162 11.92 -20.30 -21.88
C SER A 162 11.80 -21.55 -22.76
N GLU A 163 12.68 -21.63 -23.77
CA GLU A 163 13.06 -22.83 -24.55
C GLU A 163 12.27 -23.22 -25.81
N ASN A 164 11.57 -22.31 -26.49
CA ASN A 164 11.15 -22.55 -27.89
C ASN A 164 11.37 -21.36 -28.85
N SER A 165 12.12 -20.34 -28.44
CA SER A 165 12.20 -19.06 -29.18
C SER A 165 12.89 -19.15 -30.55
N VAL A 166 13.60 -20.23 -30.87
CA VAL A 166 14.23 -20.39 -32.21
C VAL A 166 13.29 -21.09 -33.21
N LEU A 167 12.26 -21.82 -32.73
CA LEU A 167 11.21 -22.42 -33.57
C LEU A 167 9.91 -21.58 -33.60
N ASN A 168 9.76 -20.63 -32.67
CA ASN A 168 8.52 -19.87 -32.47
C ASN A 168 8.23 -18.73 -33.47
N ASN A 169 9.14 -18.35 -34.36
CA ASN A 169 8.81 -17.28 -35.33
C ASN A 169 7.74 -17.70 -36.34
N ARG A 170 7.61 -19.00 -36.64
CA ARG A 170 6.53 -19.53 -37.49
C ARG A 170 5.20 -19.68 -36.74
N LEU A 171 5.25 -20.08 -35.46
CA LEU A 171 4.04 -20.29 -34.66
C LEU A 171 3.42 -18.97 -34.18
N LYS A 172 4.23 -17.94 -33.90
CA LYS A 172 3.76 -16.58 -33.55
C LYS A 172 2.98 -15.90 -34.67
N SER A 173 3.35 -16.14 -35.94
CA SER A 173 2.58 -15.61 -37.06
C SER A 173 1.19 -16.24 -37.08
N ASN A 174 1.12 -17.57 -36.91
CA ASN A 174 -0.14 -18.29 -36.89
C ASN A 174 -1.01 -17.91 -35.67
N ASP A 175 -0.41 -17.76 -34.50
CA ASP A 175 -1.09 -17.31 -33.27
C ASP A 175 -1.57 -15.85 -33.37
N LEU A 176 -0.79 -14.99 -34.04
CA LEU A 176 -1.21 -13.62 -34.37
C LEU A 176 -2.42 -13.63 -35.32
N TYR A 177 -2.40 -14.48 -36.36
CA TYR A 177 -3.53 -14.62 -37.28
C TYR A 177 -4.76 -15.23 -36.61
N LEU A 178 -4.59 -16.19 -35.69
CA LEU A 178 -5.69 -16.75 -34.88
C LEU A 178 -6.31 -15.69 -33.97
N LYS A 179 -5.48 -14.88 -33.31
CA LYS A 179 -5.94 -13.77 -32.49
C LYS A 179 -6.61 -12.68 -33.33
N GLU A 180 -6.08 -12.38 -34.51
CA GLU A 180 -6.70 -11.46 -35.46
C GLU A 180 -8.05 -12.01 -35.95
N GLN A 181 -8.15 -13.31 -36.21
CA GLN A 181 -9.40 -13.97 -36.57
C GLN A 181 -10.43 -13.85 -35.45
N ASP A 182 -10.04 -14.02 -34.19
CA ASP A 182 -10.92 -13.80 -33.04
C ASP A 182 -11.39 -12.34 -32.95
N HIS A 183 -10.50 -11.38 -33.21
CA HIS A 183 -10.86 -9.96 -33.30
C HIS A 183 -11.83 -9.67 -34.45
N ILE A 184 -11.61 -10.25 -35.63
CA ILE A 184 -12.49 -10.12 -36.79
C ILE A 184 -13.86 -10.71 -36.48
N ASN A 185 -13.93 -11.91 -35.90
CA ASN A 185 -15.18 -12.55 -35.52
C ASN A 185 -15.95 -11.74 -34.46
N SER A 186 -15.23 -11.12 -33.51
CA SER A 186 -15.83 -10.22 -32.53
C SER A 186 -16.36 -8.94 -33.19
N CYS A 187 -15.60 -8.34 -34.10
CA CYS A 187 -16.03 -7.18 -34.86
C CYS A 187 -17.25 -7.48 -35.74
N ASP A 188 -17.29 -8.63 -36.39
CA ASP A 188 -18.40 -9.07 -37.24
C ASP A 188 -19.71 -9.18 -36.43
N ARG A 189 -19.65 -9.82 -35.25
CA ARG A 189 -20.79 -9.88 -34.31
C ARG A 189 -21.26 -8.50 -33.85
N LEU A 190 -20.33 -7.58 -33.55
CA LEU A 190 -20.66 -6.22 -33.15
C LEU A 190 -21.28 -5.43 -34.31
N LEU A 191 -20.80 -5.63 -35.53
CA LEU A 191 -21.39 -5.01 -36.73
C LEU A 191 -22.79 -5.53 -36.98
N ASP A 192 -23.04 -6.84 -36.86
CA ASP A 192 -24.37 -7.43 -36.95
C ASP A 192 -25.33 -6.86 -35.91
N GLU A 193 -24.87 -6.67 -34.68
CA GLU A 193 -25.65 -6.03 -33.62
C GLU A 193 -25.99 -4.57 -33.98
N GLN A 194 -25.02 -3.80 -34.47
CA GLN A 194 -25.26 -2.41 -34.89
C GLN A 194 -26.19 -2.32 -36.11
N ILE A 195 -26.08 -3.24 -37.06
CA ILE A 195 -26.99 -3.34 -38.20
C ILE A 195 -28.40 -3.65 -37.71
N SER A 196 -28.55 -4.59 -36.78
CA SER A 196 -29.84 -4.94 -36.17
C SER A 196 -30.47 -3.74 -35.45
N ILE A 197 -29.69 -3.03 -34.63
CA ILE A 197 -30.14 -1.80 -33.94
C ILE A 197 -30.58 -0.74 -34.96
N ALA A 198 -29.79 -0.52 -36.00
CA ALA A 198 -30.09 0.45 -37.05
C ALA A 198 -31.37 0.06 -37.83
N MET A 199 -31.55 -1.21 -38.17
CA MET A 199 -32.75 -1.72 -38.83
C MET A 199 -33.99 -1.54 -37.96
N ASN A 200 -33.91 -1.89 -36.67
CA ASN A 200 -35.00 -1.73 -35.72
C ASN A 200 -35.34 -0.24 -35.52
N THR A 201 -34.34 0.62 -35.43
CA THR A 201 -34.52 2.08 -35.32
C THR A 201 -35.21 2.64 -36.57
N ARG A 202 -34.78 2.22 -37.77
CA ARG A 202 -35.42 2.61 -39.04
C ARG A 202 -36.88 2.17 -39.09
N GLU A 203 -37.16 0.94 -38.69
CA GLU A 203 -38.53 0.42 -38.63
C GLU A 203 -39.38 1.21 -37.63
N HIS A 204 -38.84 1.50 -36.46
CA HIS A 204 -39.49 2.31 -35.43
C HIS A 204 -39.82 3.72 -35.94
N VAL A 205 -38.88 4.41 -36.58
CA VAL A 205 -39.10 5.73 -37.18
C VAL A 205 -40.16 5.66 -38.29
N ASN A 206 -40.15 4.62 -39.12
CA ASN A 206 -41.16 4.47 -40.16
C ASN A 206 -42.56 4.21 -39.58
N LYS A 207 -42.66 3.39 -38.52
CA LYS A 207 -43.90 3.17 -37.75
C LYS A 207 -44.41 4.47 -37.13
N GLN A 208 -43.53 5.26 -36.49
CA GLN A 208 -43.88 6.57 -35.94
C GLN A 208 -44.38 7.53 -37.03
N ARG A 209 -43.72 7.57 -38.20
CA ARG A 209 -44.14 8.40 -39.34
C ARG A 209 -45.54 8.03 -39.84
N LEU A 210 -45.84 6.73 -39.94
CA LEU A 210 -47.18 6.27 -40.34
C LEU A 210 -48.24 6.66 -39.30
N SER A 211 -47.94 6.47 -38.01
CA SER A 211 -48.81 6.88 -36.92
C SER A 211 -49.10 8.39 -36.93
N LEU A 212 -48.08 9.23 -37.11
CA LEU A 212 -48.24 10.68 -37.24
C LEU A 212 -49.08 11.07 -38.46
N ARG A 213 -48.92 10.36 -39.59
CA ARG A 213 -49.75 10.59 -40.77
C ARG A 213 -51.22 10.25 -40.50
N ASP A 214 -51.49 9.17 -39.77
CA ASP A 214 -52.85 8.78 -39.41
C ASP A 214 -53.48 9.74 -38.39
N ILE A 215 -52.70 10.24 -37.43
CA ILE A 215 -53.12 11.31 -36.52
C ILE A 215 -53.44 12.58 -37.32
N SER A 216 -52.56 12.97 -38.26
CA SER A 216 -52.77 14.15 -39.12
C SER A 216 -54.06 14.03 -39.94
N LYS A 217 -54.34 12.85 -40.53
CA LYS A 217 -55.61 12.58 -41.22
C LYS A 217 -56.82 12.69 -40.31
N ARG A 218 -56.77 12.12 -39.10
CA ARG A 218 -57.86 12.22 -38.11
C ARG A 218 -58.07 13.67 -37.67
N MET A 219 -57.00 14.44 -37.48
CA MET A 219 -57.07 15.86 -37.13
C MET A 219 -57.70 16.68 -38.27
N GLN A 220 -57.37 16.39 -39.53
CA GLN A 220 -58.01 17.02 -40.68
C GLN A 220 -59.50 16.68 -40.78
N ALA A 221 -59.88 15.42 -40.52
CA ALA A 221 -61.28 15.01 -40.48
C ALA A 221 -62.07 15.69 -39.34
N LEU A 222 -61.47 15.82 -38.15
CA LEU A 222 -62.08 16.59 -37.05
C LEU A 222 -62.21 18.07 -37.39
N SER A 223 -61.19 18.66 -38.03
CA SER A 223 -61.23 20.05 -38.49
C SER A 223 -62.33 20.30 -39.52
N SER A 224 -62.55 19.37 -40.47
CA SER A 224 -63.64 19.50 -41.45
C SER A 224 -65.02 19.33 -40.82
N MET A 225 -65.18 18.42 -39.85
CA MET A 225 -66.43 18.27 -39.09
C MET A 225 -66.72 19.50 -38.21
N GLY A 226 -65.71 20.06 -37.55
CA GLY A 226 -65.84 21.29 -36.76
C GLY A 226 -66.25 22.49 -37.62
N LEU A 227 -65.66 22.63 -38.82
CA LEU A 227 -66.09 23.64 -39.79
C LEU A 227 -67.55 23.42 -40.24
N HIS A 228 -67.99 22.18 -40.43
CA HIS A 228 -69.38 21.89 -40.78
C HIS A 228 -70.36 22.21 -39.62
N SER A 229 -69.96 22.00 -38.37
CA SER A 229 -70.76 22.36 -37.19
C SER A 229 -70.90 23.87 -36.98
N VAL A 230 -69.92 24.67 -37.42
CA VAL A 230 -69.96 26.15 -37.32
C VAL A 230 -70.82 26.79 -38.43
N TYR A 231 -71.09 26.06 -39.52
CA TYR A 231 -71.93 26.53 -40.63
C TYR A 231 -73.41 26.09 -40.52
N LEU A 232 -73.78 25.33 -39.49
CA LEU A 232 -75.14 24.82 -39.26
C LEU A 232 -75.84 25.44 -38.02
N GLU A 233 -75.22 26.44 -37.38
CA GLU A 233 -75.83 27.39 -36.44
C GLU A 233 -76.12 28.72 -37.15
#